data_AF-A0A1B3MUY6-F1
#
_entry.id   AF-A0A1B3MUY6-F1
#
_cell.length_a   1.000
_cell.length_b   1.000
_cell.length_c   1.000
_cell.angle_alpha   90.00
_cell.angle_beta   90.00
_cell.angle_gamma   90.00
#
_symmetry.space_group_name_H-M   'P 1'
#
loop_
_entity.id
_entity.type
_entity.pdbx_description
1 polymer ?
#
loop_
_entity_poly.entity_id
_entity_poly.type
_entity_poly.pdbx_seq_one_letter_code
_entity_poly.pdbx_strand_id
1 'polypeptide(L)'
;MTKLAPTALLLCASLAACQPPAGQEAANNAIADNGVADNGADNMVEPQRSILRPEVVPTVEEPKIEPEELLIGFGALSLQLDDGAKAALDALMTTPAMQAGGAVALRGHSDSLGTDGDNRVASRRRAERVRDYLLEKGVAAERITLVALGETRPIAPNAKEDGSDDPEGRAKNRRVEVRVTPPPVVIPPPVPVDAPDAEKP
;
A
#
# COMPACT_ATOMS: atom_id res chain seq x y z
N MET A 1 6.42 60.65 -8.64
CA MET A 1 5.38 61.54 -8.07
C MET A 1 4.05 61.19 -8.72
N THR A 2 3.23 60.37 -8.06
CA THR A 2 1.80 60.59 -7.75
C THR A 2 1.23 59.27 -7.23
N LYS A 3 0.44 59.42 -6.17
CA LYS A 3 -0.07 58.41 -5.25
C LYS A 3 -1.50 58.02 -5.68
N LEU A 4 -1.97 56.83 -5.28
CA LEU A 4 -3.23 56.53 -4.57
C LEU A 4 -3.75 55.11 -4.89
N ALA A 5 -3.55 54.18 -3.96
CA ALA A 5 -4.63 53.33 -3.45
C ALA A 5 -5.41 54.15 -2.39
N PRO A 6 -6.61 53.79 -1.85
CA PRO A 6 -7.19 52.44 -1.72
C PRO A 6 -8.72 52.36 -1.91
N THR A 7 -9.30 51.15 -1.99
CA THR A 7 -10.68 50.94 -1.50
C THR A 7 -10.90 49.49 -1.14
N ALA A 8 -11.03 49.24 0.15
CA ALA A 8 -11.54 48.02 0.74
C ALA A 8 -13.08 48.02 0.61
N LEU A 9 -13.67 46.89 0.22
CA LEU A 9 -15.07 46.61 0.51
C LEU A 9 -15.19 45.17 1.02
N LEU A 10 -15.41 45.11 2.33
CA LEU A 10 -15.73 43.96 3.14
C LEU A 10 -17.24 43.68 3.01
N LEU A 11 -17.65 42.44 2.71
CA LEU A 11 -18.97 41.96 3.14
C LEU A 11 -18.96 40.44 3.31
N CYS A 12 -19.14 40.02 4.55
CA CYS A 12 -19.25 38.64 5.01
C CYS A 12 -20.70 38.11 4.93
N ALA A 13 -20.79 36.78 4.99
CA ALA A 13 -21.84 35.96 5.60
C ALA A 13 -23.10 35.64 4.78
N SER A 14 -23.26 34.35 4.46
CA SER A 14 -24.52 33.65 4.67
C SER A 14 -24.24 32.32 5.36
N LEU A 15 -24.58 32.27 6.66
CA LEU A 15 -24.63 31.07 7.48
C LEU A 15 -25.94 30.35 7.18
N ALA A 16 -25.85 29.07 6.82
CA ALA A 16 -26.98 28.17 6.77
C ALA A 16 -27.45 27.84 8.20
N ALA A 17 -28.71 28.12 8.49
CA ALA A 17 -29.40 27.67 9.69
C ALA A 17 -30.31 26.49 9.31
N CYS A 18 -30.21 25.38 10.05
CA CYS A 18 -31.34 24.50 10.35
C CYS A 18 -31.09 23.79 11.68
N GLN A 19 -32.12 23.87 12.53
CA GLN A 19 -32.15 23.59 13.97
C GLN A 19 -32.15 22.09 14.36
N PRO A 20 -31.79 21.77 15.61
CA PRO A 20 -31.84 20.43 16.19
C PRO A 20 -33.20 20.12 16.86
N PRO A 21 -33.55 18.84 17.08
CA PRO A 21 -34.65 18.48 17.98
C PRO A 21 -34.20 18.46 19.45
N ALA A 22 -35.05 19.08 20.28
CA ALA A 22 -35.03 19.06 21.73
C ALA A 22 -35.63 17.75 22.30
N GLY A 23 -35.20 17.38 23.51
CA GLY A 23 -35.82 16.31 24.30
C GLY A 23 -34.99 15.96 25.54
N GLN A 24 -35.23 16.69 26.62
CA GLN A 24 -34.55 16.59 27.92
C GLN A 24 -35.13 15.49 28.82
N GLU A 25 -34.21 14.84 29.55
CA GLU A 25 -34.24 14.46 30.98
C GLU A 25 -35.53 13.96 31.63
N ALA A 26 -35.44 12.79 32.27
CA ALA A 26 -35.74 12.68 33.70
C ALA A 26 -35.06 11.45 34.30
N ALA A 27 -34.13 11.69 35.22
CA ALA A 27 -33.78 10.74 36.26
C ALA A 27 -35.02 10.40 37.10
N ASN A 28 -35.05 9.21 37.71
CA ASN A 28 -35.08 9.08 39.17
C ASN A 28 -35.16 7.62 39.60
N ASN A 29 -34.20 7.27 40.44
CA ASN A 29 -34.09 6.02 41.18
C ASN A 29 -35.02 6.09 42.40
N ALA A 30 -35.82 5.05 42.64
CA ALA A 30 -36.58 4.88 43.87
C ALA A 30 -36.58 3.41 44.29
N ILE A 31 -36.06 3.20 45.49
CA ILE A 31 -35.99 1.94 46.25
C ILE A 31 -37.29 1.80 47.03
N ALA A 32 -37.94 0.63 47.00
CA ALA A 32 -38.69 0.07 48.14
C ALA A 32 -39.15 -1.39 47.87
N ASP A 33 -38.48 -2.32 48.54
CA ASP A 33 -39.02 -3.25 49.54
C ASP A 33 -40.12 -4.29 49.20
N ASN A 34 -39.68 -5.56 49.35
CA ASN A 34 -40.31 -6.76 49.94
C ASN A 34 -41.59 -7.40 49.39
N GLY A 35 -41.44 -8.70 49.10
CA GLY A 35 -42.53 -9.68 48.99
C GLY A 35 -41.99 -11.11 48.88
N VAL A 36 -41.83 -11.77 50.03
CA VAL A 36 -41.51 -13.20 50.20
C VAL A 36 -42.60 -14.09 49.58
N ALA A 37 -42.22 -15.13 48.83
CA ALA A 37 -42.90 -16.42 48.82
C ALA A 37 -41.98 -17.54 48.29
N ASP A 38 -41.63 -18.41 49.23
CA ASP A 38 -41.20 -19.81 49.16
C ASP A 38 -41.74 -20.64 47.98
N ASN A 39 -40.90 -21.52 47.41
CA ASN A 39 -41.10 -22.98 47.36
C ASN A 39 -40.16 -23.66 46.35
N GLY A 40 -39.34 -24.59 46.84
CA GLY A 40 -39.32 -25.95 46.28
C GLY A 40 -38.19 -26.36 45.33
N ALA A 41 -37.28 -27.15 45.91
CA ALA A 41 -36.74 -28.41 45.38
C ALA A 41 -35.56 -28.41 44.38
N ASP A 42 -34.69 -29.38 44.67
CA ASP A 42 -33.68 -30.04 43.84
C ASP A 42 -32.34 -29.34 43.60
N ASN A 43 -31.52 -29.45 44.64
CA ASN A 43 -30.06 -29.52 44.56
C ASN A 43 -29.63 -30.79 43.81
N MET A 44 -29.62 -30.76 42.47
CA MET A 44 -28.90 -31.73 41.65
C MET A 44 -27.51 -31.16 41.36
N VAL A 45 -26.52 -31.61 42.12
CA VAL A 45 -25.10 -31.43 41.77
C VAL A 45 -24.82 -32.30 40.55
N GLU A 46 -24.91 -31.71 39.35
CA GLU A 46 -24.41 -32.38 38.15
C GLU A 46 -22.89 -32.54 38.24
N PRO A 47 -22.33 -33.72 37.92
CA PRO A 47 -20.89 -33.88 37.84
C PRO A 47 -20.37 -33.00 36.71
N GLN A 48 -19.46 -32.08 37.03
CA GLN A 48 -18.75 -31.26 36.04
C GLN A 48 -18.01 -32.20 35.09
N ARG A 49 -18.64 -32.53 33.95
CA ARG A 49 -17.97 -33.17 32.83
C ARG A 49 -16.93 -32.17 32.36
N SER A 50 -15.66 -32.43 32.70
CA SER A 50 -14.54 -31.80 32.02
C SER A 50 -14.61 -32.21 30.56
N ILE A 51 -15.36 -31.43 29.79
CA ILE A 51 -15.34 -31.48 28.34
C ILE A 51 -13.97 -30.88 28.03
N LEU A 52 -12.97 -31.74 27.76
CA LEU A 52 -11.76 -31.29 27.10
C LEU A 52 -12.22 -30.70 25.77
N ARG A 53 -12.50 -29.39 25.79
CA ARG A 53 -12.61 -28.62 24.57
C ARG A 53 -11.20 -28.67 24.01
N PRO A 54 -10.96 -29.29 22.84
CA PRO A 54 -9.66 -29.14 22.21
C PRO A 54 -9.43 -27.64 22.14
N GLU A 55 -8.36 -27.17 22.78
CA GLU A 55 -7.93 -25.80 22.66
C GLU A 55 -7.76 -25.58 21.16
N VAL A 56 -8.70 -24.86 20.56
CA VAL A 56 -8.59 -24.43 19.17
C VAL A 56 -7.46 -23.43 19.24
N VAL A 57 -6.23 -23.92 19.06
CA VAL A 57 -5.09 -23.07 18.87
C VAL A 57 -5.49 -22.19 17.69
N PRO A 58 -5.68 -20.88 17.88
CA PRO A 58 -6.01 -20.02 16.75
C PRO A 58 -4.89 -20.23 15.74
N THR A 59 -5.23 -20.73 14.55
CA THR A 59 -4.28 -20.85 13.45
C THR A 59 -3.77 -19.44 13.21
N VAL A 60 -2.54 -19.15 13.63
CA VAL A 60 -1.89 -17.88 13.36
C VAL A 60 -1.63 -17.87 11.86
N GLU A 61 -2.53 -17.27 11.10
CA GLU A 61 -2.34 -17.07 9.68
C GLU A 61 -1.14 -16.12 9.52
N GLU A 62 -0.04 -16.65 8.99
CA GLU A 62 1.19 -15.88 8.83
C GLU A 62 0.93 -14.64 7.95
N PRO A 63 1.50 -13.47 8.28
CA PRO A 63 1.29 -12.26 7.50
C PRO A 63 1.89 -12.45 6.10
N LYS A 64 1.02 -12.61 5.09
CA LYS A 64 1.42 -12.70 3.69
C LYS A 64 1.87 -11.33 3.20
N ILE A 65 3.13 -11.21 2.81
CA ILE A 65 3.65 -9.99 2.17
C ILE A 65 3.12 -9.96 0.73
N GLU A 66 2.44 -8.88 0.35
CA GLU A 66 1.95 -8.67 -1.01
C GLU A 66 3.03 -8.05 -1.92
N PRO A 67 2.99 -8.30 -3.24
CA PRO A 67 3.87 -7.62 -4.18
C PRO A 67 3.50 -6.14 -4.32
N GLU A 68 4.51 -5.29 -4.44
CA GLU A 68 4.34 -3.84 -4.61
C GLU A 68 4.54 -3.45 -6.08
N GLU A 69 3.75 -2.49 -6.57
CA GLU A 69 3.87 -1.95 -7.93
C GLU A 69 3.82 -0.41 -7.92
N LEU A 70 4.82 0.22 -8.54
CA LEU A 70 5.00 1.66 -8.59
C LEU A 70 5.29 2.12 -10.02
N LEU A 71 4.65 3.22 -10.43
CA LEU A 71 4.90 3.85 -11.73
C LEU A 71 5.77 5.09 -11.56
N ILE A 72 6.94 5.09 -12.19
CA ILE A 72 7.86 6.23 -12.22
C ILE A 72 7.74 6.93 -13.57
N GLY A 73 7.14 8.12 -13.58
CA GLY A 73 7.03 8.95 -14.77
C GLY A 73 8.31 9.75 -15.05
N PHE A 74 8.62 9.97 -16.33
CA PHE A 74 9.71 10.85 -16.76
C PHE A 74 9.22 12.17 -17.36
N GLY A 75 7.90 12.42 -17.27
CA GLY A 75 7.28 13.64 -17.76
C GLY A 75 7.54 13.82 -19.25
N ALA A 76 8.21 14.92 -19.63
CA ALA A 76 8.65 15.21 -21.00
C ALA A 76 9.75 14.25 -21.51
N LEU A 77 10.54 14.65 -22.50
CA LEU A 77 11.65 13.86 -23.05
C LEU A 77 12.88 13.76 -22.10
N SER A 78 12.69 14.04 -20.80
CA SER A 78 13.76 13.94 -19.81
C SER A 78 14.14 12.49 -19.52
N LEU A 79 15.41 12.27 -19.17
CA LEU A 79 15.92 11.01 -18.62
C LEU A 79 16.35 11.17 -17.15
N GLN A 80 15.98 12.28 -16.51
CA GLN A 80 16.28 12.53 -15.11
C GLN A 80 15.09 12.15 -14.23
N LEU A 81 15.39 11.60 -13.05
CA LEU A 81 14.40 11.43 -11.99
C LEU A 81 14.18 12.78 -11.30
N ASP A 82 12.94 13.25 -11.29
CA ASP A 82 12.56 14.41 -10.49
C ASP A 82 12.49 14.05 -9.00
N ASP A 83 12.31 15.06 -8.15
CA ASP A 83 12.34 14.86 -6.70
C ASP A 83 11.11 14.09 -6.19
N GLY A 84 9.97 14.16 -6.90
CA GLY A 84 8.80 13.34 -6.59
C GLY A 84 9.05 11.86 -6.88
N ALA A 85 9.68 11.54 -8.01
CA ALA A 85 10.08 10.19 -8.37
C ALA A 85 11.08 9.61 -7.36
N LYS A 86 12.07 10.41 -6.94
CA LYS A 86 13.02 10.00 -5.89
C LYS A 86 12.32 9.74 -4.57
N ALA A 87 11.42 10.63 -4.14
CA ALA A 87 10.64 10.44 -2.91
C ALA A 87 9.76 9.18 -2.96
N ALA A 88 9.16 8.88 -4.11
CA ALA A 88 8.38 7.66 -4.30
C ALA A 88 9.25 6.40 -4.24
N LEU A 89 10.45 6.43 -4.84
CA LEU A 89 11.44 5.35 -4.73
C LEU A 89 11.94 5.18 -3.29
N ASP A 90 12.13 6.28 -2.55
CA ASP A 90 12.49 6.23 -1.13
C ASP A 90 11.37 5.60 -0.29
N ALA A 91 10.11 5.93 -0.56
CA ALA A 91 8.97 5.29 0.08
C ALA A 91 8.88 3.79 -0.28
N LEU A 92 9.24 3.40 -1.51
CA LEU A 92 9.31 1.99 -1.89
C LEU A 92 10.30 1.21 -1.02
N MET A 93 11.41 1.83 -0.59
CA MET A 93 12.43 1.16 0.25
C MET A 93 11.91 0.79 1.65
N THR A 94 10.83 1.43 2.12
CA THR A 94 10.24 1.15 3.43
C THR A 94 9.15 0.08 3.38
N THR A 95 8.78 -0.41 2.19
CA THR A 95 7.76 -1.44 2.03
C THR A 95 8.25 -2.81 2.56
N PRO A 96 7.36 -3.64 3.14
CA PRO A 96 7.73 -4.97 3.63
C PRO A 96 8.34 -5.86 2.54
N ALA A 97 7.84 -5.77 1.29
CA ALA A 97 8.38 -6.53 0.16
C ALA A 97 9.83 -6.16 -0.15
N MET A 98 10.19 -4.87 -0.09
CA MET A 98 11.57 -4.43 -0.29
C MET A 98 12.48 -4.80 0.88
N GLN A 99 12.01 -4.62 2.12
CA GLN A 99 12.76 -4.93 3.33
C GLN A 99 13.01 -6.43 3.50
N ALA A 100 12.07 -7.27 3.08
CA ALA A 100 12.22 -8.72 3.05
C ALA A 100 13.24 -9.21 2.01
N GLY A 101 13.85 -8.33 1.21
CA GLY A 101 14.81 -8.75 0.20
C GLY A 101 14.16 -9.13 -1.14
N GLY A 102 12.94 -8.67 -1.41
CA GLY A 102 12.21 -9.00 -2.64
C GLY A 102 12.95 -8.66 -3.93
N ALA A 103 12.64 -9.42 -4.99
CA ALA A 103 13.16 -9.20 -6.34
C ALA A 103 12.47 -8.01 -6.99
N VAL A 104 13.25 -7.15 -7.64
CA VAL A 104 12.80 -5.91 -8.27
C VAL A 104 12.85 -6.05 -9.78
N ALA A 105 11.70 -5.94 -10.45
CA ALA A 105 11.60 -5.89 -11.90
C ALA A 105 11.33 -4.46 -12.35
N LEU A 106 12.21 -3.94 -13.22
CA LEU A 106 12.11 -2.62 -13.83
C LEU A 106 11.74 -2.76 -15.30
N ARG A 107 10.54 -2.30 -15.68
CA ARG A 107 10.07 -2.33 -17.06
C ARG A 107 10.02 -0.91 -17.60
N GLY A 108 10.91 -0.60 -18.53
CA GLY A 108 10.96 0.71 -19.17
C GLY A 108 10.02 0.79 -20.37
N HIS A 109 9.31 1.90 -20.50
CA HIS A 109 8.43 2.22 -21.61
C HIS A 109 8.81 3.55 -22.27
N SER A 110 8.37 3.73 -23.52
CA SER A 110 8.45 4.99 -24.26
C SER A 110 7.09 5.35 -24.84
N ASP A 111 6.97 6.58 -25.36
CA ASP A 111 5.87 6.96 -26.24
C ASP A 111 6.13 6.47 -27.67
N SER A 112 5.21 6.77 -28.59
CA SER A 112 5.31 6.37 -30.00
C SER A 112 6.08 7.36 -30.89
N LEU A 113 6.88 8.27 -30.32
CA LEU A 113 7.68 9.19 -31.13
C LEU A 113 9.05 8.60 -31.41
N GLY A 114 9.41 8.51 -32.69
CA GLY A 114 10.70 7.98 -33.13
C GLY A 114 10.57 6.56 -33.68
N THR A 115 11.72 5.90 -33.85
CA THR A 115 11.75 4.51 -34.32
C THR A 115 11.65 3.52 -33.17
N ASP A 116 11.21 2.28 -33.45
CA ASP A 116 11.20 1.19 -32.46
C ASP A 116 12.55 1.02 -31.75
N GLY A 117 13.65 1.17 -32.51
CA GLY A 117 15.02 1.07 -31.99
C GLY A 117 15.33 2.19 -30.99
N ASP A 118 15.00 3.44 -31.35
CA ASP A 118 15.19 4.59 -30.48
C ASP A 118 14.35 4.47 -29.21
N ASN A 119 13.11 4.01 -29.34
CA ASN A 119 12.21 3.81 -28.20
C ASN A 119 12.67 2.66 -27.29
N ARG A 120 13.28 1.62 -27.86
CA ARG A 120 13.94 0.55 -27.08
C ARG A 120 15.14 1.07 -26.29
N VAL A 121 15.94 1.96 -26.86
CA VAL A 121 17.08 2.58 -26.18
C VAL A 121 16.61 3.56 -25.11
N ALA A 122 15.63 4.42 -25.40
CA ALA A 122 15.09 5.39 -24.46
C ALA A 122 14.46 4.71 -23.24
N SER A 123 13.62 3.70 -23.47
CA SER A 123 13.01 2.90 -22.39
C SER A 123 14.06 2.20 -21.52
N ARG A 124 15.12 1.64 -22.12
CA ARG A 124 16.26 1.06 -21.39
C ARG A 124 16.91 2.10 -20.49
N ARG A 125 17.29 3.26 -21.04
CA ARG A 125 17.97 4.33 -20.29
C ARG A 125 17.14 4.82 -19.11
N ARG A 126 15.82 4.95 -19.26
CA ARG A 126 14.92 5.31 -18.14
C ARG A 126 14.96 4.26 -17.03
N ALA A 127 14.86 2.98 -17.38
CA ALA A 127 14.93 1.90 -16.40
C ALA A 127 16.33 1.80 -15.74
N GLU A 128 17.40 2.10 -16.47
CA GLU A 128 18.76 2.18 -15.91
C GLU A 128 18.87 3.31 -14.88
N ARG A 129 18.23 4.46 -15.11
CA ARG A 129 18.21 5.57 -14.14
C ARG A 129 17.54 5.20 -12.83
N VAL A 130 16.43 4.46 -12.90
CA VAL A 130 15.77 3.92 -11.70
C VAL A 130 16.66 2.88 -11.02
N ARG A 131 17.26 1.95 -11.78
CA ARG A 131 18.21 0.97 -11.24
C ARG A 131 19.35 1.65 -10.49
N ASP A 132 20.03 2.59 -11.13
CA ASP A 132 21.22 3.23 -10.59
C ASP A 132 20.88 3.97 -9.28
N TYR A 133 19.70 4.60 -9.21
CA TYR A 133 19.19 5.20 -7.97
C TYR A 133 18.97 4.15 -6.86
N LEU A 134 18.36 3.01 -7.19
CA LEU A 134 18.15 1.93 -6.22
C LEU A 134 19.47 1.31 -5.73
N LEU A 135 20.47 1.17 -6.62
CA LEU A 135 21.81 0.72 -6.26
C LEU A 135 22.48 1.70 -5.29
N GLU A 136 22.36 3.01 -5.55
CA GLU A 136 22.86 4.07 -4.64
C GLU A 136 22.20 4.00 -3.26
N LYS A 137 20.92 3.61 -3.20
CA LYS A 137 20.18 3.37 -1.95
C LYS A 137 20.52 2.04 -1.26
N GLY A 138 21.42 1.24 -1.84
CA GLY A 138 21.90 -0.01 -1.26
C GLY A 138 21.10 -1.26 -1.65
N VAL A 139 20.23 -1.19 -2.66
CA VAL A 139 19.60 -2.39 -3.22
C VAL A 139 20.67 -3.19 -3.97
N ALA A 140 20.79 -4.48 -3.65
CA ALA A 140 21.75 -5.37 -4.31
C ALA A 140 21.41 -5.54 -5.80
N ALA A 141 22.43 -5.49 -6.67
CA ALA A 141 22.25 -5.53 -8.12
C ALA A 141 21.59 -6.83 -8.61
N GLU A 142 21.85 -7.94 -7.93
CA GLU A 142 21.33 -9.26 -8.23
C GLU A 142 19.81 -9.36 -8.03
N ARG A 143 19.24 -8.46 -7.21
CA ARG A 143 17.79 -8.37 -7.00
C ARG A 143 17.09 -7.66 -8.16
N ILE A 144 17.81 -6.88 -8.97
CA ILE A 144 17.22 -5.98 -9.96
C ILE A 144 17.32 -6.58 -11.36
N THR A 145 16.17 -6.77 -11.99
CA THR A 145 16.07 -7.16 -13.41
C THR A 145 15.51 -6.01 -14.23
N LEU A 146 16.10 -5.74 -15.39
CA LEU A 146 15.68 -4.68 -16.29
C LEU A 146 15.14 -5.23 -17.61
N VAL A 147 13.98 -4.74 -18.03
CA VAL A 147 13.35 -5.05 -19.32
C VAL A 147 13.01 -3.75 -20.05
N ALA A 148 13.54 -3.59 -21.26
CA ALA A 148 13.20 -2.45 -22.11
C ALA A 148 12.07 -2.86 -23.07
N LEU A 149 10.91 -2.22 -22.96
CA LEU A 149 9.71 -2.56 -23.74
C LEU A 149 9.47 -1.61 -24.92
N GLY A 150 10.13 -0.44 -24.96
CA GLY A 150 9.88 0.58 -25.98
C GLY A 150 8.44 1.09 -25.91
N GLU A 151 7.85 1.34 -27.07
CA GLU A 151 6.48 1.89 -27.22
C GLU A 151 5.37 0.84 -27.22
N THR A 152 5.72 -0.45 -27.14
CA THR A 152 4.82 -1.58 -27.42
C THR A 152 3.67 -1.78 -26.43
N ARG A 153 3.68 -1.09 -25.28
CA ARG A 153 2.66 -1.21 -24.22
C ARG A 153 2.25 0.17 -23.68
N PRO A 154 1.49 0.95 -24.48
CA PRO A 154 0.97 2.24 -24.04
C PRO A 154 -0.15 2.04 -22.99
N ILE A 155 -0.22 2.95 -22.03
CA ILE A 155 -1.29 3.03 -21.01
C ILE A 155 -2.25 4.20 -21.27
N ALA A 156 -1.85 5.10 -22.17
CA ALA A 156 -2.67 6.20 -22.65
C ALA A 156 -2.49 6.33 -24.17
N PRO A 157 -3.46 6.92 -24.89
CA PRO A 157 -3.30 7.25 -26.30
C PRO A 157 -2.04 8.10 -26.55
N ASN A 158 -1.36 7.92 -27.69
CA ASN A 158 -0.27 8.83 -28.09
C ASN A 158 -0.77 9.96 -29.01
N ALA A 159 -1.98 9.82 -29.53
CA ALA A 159 -2.67 10.77 -30.40
C ALA A 159 -4.13 10.91 -29.95
N LYS A 160 -4.72 12.06 -30.25
CA LYS A 160 -6.14 12.34 -30.03
C LYS A 160 -7.01 11.62 -31.06
N GLU A 161 -8.32 11.62 -30.85
CA GLU A 161 -9.29 10.97 -31.74
C GLU A 161 -9.24 11.52 -33.18
N ASP A 162 -8.89 12.79 -33.36
CA ASP A 162 -8.72 13.43 -34.66
C ASP A 162 -7.37 13.12 -35.36
N GLY A 163 -6.53 12.28 -34.73
CA GLY A 163 -5.20 11.92 -35.21
C GLY A 163 -4.11 12.96 -34.90
N SER A 164 -4.45 14.07 -34.24
CA SER A 164 -3.45 15.05 -33.80
C SER A 164 -2.66 14.55 -32.59
N ASP A 165 -1.49 15.16 -32.37
CA ASP A 165 -0.56 14.79 -31.31
C ASP A 165 -1.19 14.95 -29.89
N ASP A 166 -0.99 13.96 -29.00
CA ASP A 166 -1.45 14.02 -27.60
C ASP A 166 -0.28 14.12 -26.58
N PRO A 167 0.12 15.36 -26.24
CA PRO A 167 0.91 15.78 -25.09
C PRO A 167 1.06 14.81 -23.93
N GLU A 168 -0.11 14.66 -23.33
CA GLU A 168 -0.33 14.19 -21.98
C GLU A 168 -0.33 12.67 -21.97
N GLY A 169 -0.97 12.06 -22.96
CA GLY A 169 -0.94 10.62 -23.16
C GLY A 169 0.48 10.10 -23.39
N ARG A 170 1.28 10.79 -24.22
CA ARG A 170 2.70 10.45 -24.40
C ARG A 170 3.51 10.57 -23.11
N ALA A 171 3.27 11.61 -22.31
CA ALA A 171 3.94 11.76 -21.02
C ALA A 171 3.67 10.59 -20.07
N LYS A 172 2.43 10.09 -20.03
CA LYS A 172 2.06 8.89 -19.26
C LYS A 172 2.76 7.64 -19.78
N ASN A 173 2.98 7.54 -21.09
CA ASN A 173 3.67 6.38 -21.69
C ASN A 173 5.19 6.37 -21.44
N ARG A 174 5.81 7.53 -21.25
CA ARG A 174 7.22 7.67 -20.84
C ARG A 174 7.40 7.39 -19.35
N ARG A 175 7.41 6.10 -19.00
CA ARG A 175 7.44 5.61 -17.61
C ARG A 175 8.35 4.41 -17.41
N VAL A 176 8.61 4.09 -16.14
CA VAL A 176 9.16 2.81 -15.69
C VAL A 176 8.18 2.19 -14.70
N GLU A 177 7.79 0.94 -14.94
CA GLU A 177 7.04 0.14 -13.97
C GLU A 177 8.04 -0.56 -13.06
N VAL A 178 7.92 -0.34 -11.76
CA VAL A 178 8.74 -0.93 -10.72
C VAL A 178 7.87 -1.95 -9.98
N ARG A 179 8.23 -3.23 -10.08
CA ARG A 179 7.51 -4.30 -9.38
C ARG A 179 8.42 -5.00 -8.40
N VAL A 180 8.02 -5.08 -7.14
CA VAL A 180 8.76 -5.78 -6.09
C VAL A 180 8.00 -7.04 -5.71
N THR A 181 8.66 -8.19 -5.84
CA THR A 181 8.10 -9.50 -5.46
C THR A 181 8.80 -9.98 -4.21
N PRO A 182 8.09 -10.21 -3.09
CA PRO A 182 8.71 -10.72 -1.86
C PRO A 182 9.37 -12.08 -2.11
N PRO A 183 10.40 -12.44 -1.33
CA PRO A 183 11.02 -13.76 -1.44
C PRO A 183 9.98 -14.85 -1.11
N PRO A 184 10.14 -16.06 -1.64
CA PRO A 184 9.33 -17.20 -1.20
C PRO A 184 9.55 -17.43 0.29
N VAL A 185 8.46 -17.63 1.05
CA VAL A 185 8.53 -18.02 2.46
C VAL A 185 9.13 -19.42 2.52
N VAL A 186 10.38 -19.53 2.99
CA VAL A 186 11.01 -20.82 3.25
C VAL A 186 10.56 -21.24 4.64
N ILE A 187 9.58 -22.15 4.72
CA ILE A 187 9.20 -22.79 5.98
C ILE A 187 10.36 -23.71 6.37
N PRO A 188 11.13 -23.43 7.45
CA PRO A 188 12.17 -24.34 7.88
C PRO A 188 11.53 -25.69 8.23
N PRO A 189 12.19 -26.83 7.94
CA PRO A 189 11.68 -28.12 8.38
C PRO A 189 11.50 -28.08 9.90
N PRO A 190 10.46 -28.75 10.45
CA PRO A 190 10.26 -28.79 11.89
C PRO A 190 11.55 -29.32 12.53
N VAL A 191 12.14 -28.49 13.39
CA VAL A 191 13.30 -28.92 14.18
C VAL A 191 12.85 -30.14 14.97
N PRO A 192 13.51 -31.30 14.85
CA PRO A 192 13.23 -32.43 15.72
C PRO A 192 13.39 -31.93 17.15
N VAL A 193 12.30 -31.90 17.92
CA VAL A 193 12.38 -31.69 19.36
C VAL A 193 13.26 -32.81 19.89
N ASP A 194 14.42 -32.45 20.46
CA ASP A 194 15.36 -33.41 21.04
C ASP A 194 14.57 -34.38 21.92
N ALA A 195 14.56 -35.65 21.52
CA ALA A 195 14.02 -36.70 22.35
C ALA A 195 14.78 -36.65 23.68
N PRO A 196 14.10 -36.66 24.84
CA PRO A 196 14.78 -36.59 26.12
C PRO A 196 15.85 -37.68 26.17
N ASP A 197 17.08 -37.25 26.48
CA ASP A 197 18.24 -38.12 26.64
C ASP A 197 17.81 -39.36 27.41
N ALA A 198 17.82 -40.51 26.72
CA ALA A 198 17.57 -41.79 27.34
C ALA A 198 18.71 -42.02 28.34
N GLU A 199 18.44 -41.70 29.60
CA GLU A 199 19.29 -41.98 30.75
C GLU A 199 19.65 -43.47 30.69
N LYS A 200 20.93 -43.72 30.41
CA LYS A 200 21.47 -45.06 30.23
C LYS A 200 21.58 -45.72 31.62
N PRO A 201 21.13 -46.98 31.78
CA PRO A 201 21.14 -47.68 33.08
C PRO A 201 22.55 -48.01 33.57
#